data_AF-A0A9P5D152-F1
#
_entry.id   AF-A0A9P5D152-F1
#
_cell.length_a   1.000
_cell.length_b   1.000
_cell.length_c   1.000
_cell.angle_alpha   90.00
_cell.angle_beta   90.00
_cell.angle_gamma   90.00
#
_symmetry.space_group_name_H-M   'P 1'
#
loop_
_entity.id
_entity.type
_entity.pdbx_description
1 polymer ?
#
loop_
_entity_poly.entity_id
_entity_poly.type
_entity_poly.pdbx_seq_one_letter_code
_entity_poly.pdbx_strand_id
1 'polypeptide(L)'
;MSDDKIHHITSSAELSALFSSNTYVAVDFFADWCSPCRAIAPVFAQLAARHSVDGQLAFAKVNVDHVRDVAAQHRVTAMPTFLFFKEGRQVAVNGQAAIQGADPRTLGAAAEKLGGLAQKRAAEAK
;
A
#
# COMPACT_ATOMS: atom_id res chain seq x y z
N MET A 1 0.60 9.47 16.38
CA MET A 1 0.31 10.04 15.05
C MET A 1 0.19 8.87 14.08
N SER A 2 -0.98 8.61 13.49
CA SER A 2 -1.21 7.40 12.68
C SER A 2 -0.52 7.40 11.31
N ASP A 3 0.07 8.52 10.89
CA ASP A 3 0.76 8.67 9.60
C ASP A 3 2.24 8.23 9.66
N ASP A 4 2.80 8.04 10.86
CA ASP A 4 4.23 7.72 11.07
C ASP A 4 4.66 6.37 10.45
N LYS A 5 3.71 5.46 10.23
CA LYS A 5 3.94 4.12 9.65
C LYS A 5 3.72 4.05 8.14
N ILE A 6 3.55 5.20 7.47
CA ILE A 6 3.36 5.28 6.02
C ILE A 6 4.58 5.90 5.35
N HIS A 7 5.08 5.22 4.32
CA HIS A 7 6.13 5.75 3.46
C HIS A 7 5.54 6.64 2.37
N HIS A 8 5.91 7.92 2.37
CA HIS A 8 5.54 8.87 1.31
C HIS A 8 6.56 8.78 0.20
N ILE A 9 6.18 8.15 -0.91
CA ILE A 9 7.06 7.88 -2.03
C ILE A 9 7.10 9.10 -2.95
N THR A 10 8.30 9.64 -3.17
CA THR A 10 8.51 10.77 -4.08
C THR A 10 9.22 10.39 -5.38
N SER A 11 9.72 9.17 -5.49
CA SER A 11 10.46 8.68 -6.66
C SER A 11 10.30 7.16 -6.86
N SER A 12 10.49 6.70 -8.10
CA SER A 12 10.54 5.26 -8.43
C SER A 12 11.62 4.50 -7.66
N ALA A 13 12.76 5.16 -7.39
CA ALA A 13 13.86 4.58 -6.63
C ALA A 13 13.46 4.26 -5.18
N GLU A 14 12.74 5.17 -4.51
CA GLU A 14 12.23 4.95 -3.15
C GLU A 14 11.26 3.77 -3.10
N LEU A 15 10.33 3.68 -4.07
CA LEU A 15 9.40 2.55 -4.14
C LEU A 15 10.14 1.22 -4.31
N SER A 16 11.14 1.20 -5.18
CA SER A 16 11.99 0.03 -5.43
C SER A 16 12.80 -0.39 -4.20
N ALA A 17 13.32 0.59 -3.46
CA ALA A 17 14.00 0.35 -2.19
C ALA A 17 13.03 -0.23 -1.13
N LEU A 18 11.79 0.25 -1.10
CA LEU A 18 10.77 -0.27 -0.20
C LEU A 18 10.40 -1.73 -0.52
N PHE A 19 10.29 -2.07 -1.80
CA PHE A 19 10.09 -3.46 -2.25
C PHE A 19 11.26 -4.38 -1.92
N SER A 20 12.49 -3.85 -1.88
CA SER A 20 13.69 -4.63 -1.57
C SER A 20 13.85 -4.86 -0.06
N SER A 21 13.33 -3.95 0.76
CA SER A 21 13.43 -3.99 2.22
C SER A 21 12.25 -4.70 2.89
N ASN A 22 11.13 -4.90 2.19
CA ASN A 22 9.93 -5.50 2.76
C ASN A 22 9.39 -6.61 1.88
N THR A 23 8.95 -7.70 2.52
CA THR A 23 8.36 -8.84 1.81
C THR A 23 7.04 -8.49 1.13
N TYR A 24 6.21 -7.68 1.79
CA TYR A 24 4.90 -7.24 1.32
C TYR A 24 4.84 -5.72 1.38
N VAL A 25 4.24 -5.11 0.37
CA VAL A 25 4.00 -3.65 0.34
C VAL A 25 2.60 -3.36 -0.15
N ALA A 26 1.85 -2.58 0.63
CA ALA A 26 0.56 -2.02 0.22
C ALA A 26 0.76 -0.57 -0.22
N VAL A 27 0.35 -0.23 -1.44
CA VAL A 27 0.57 1.10 -2.02
C VAL A 27 -0.77 1.76 -2.32
N ASP A 28 -0.99 2.94 -1.75
CA ASP A 28 -2.13 3.83 -2.04
C ASP A 28 -1.71 4.88 -3.07
N PHE A 29 -2.27 4.78 -4.27
CA PHE A 29 -2.14 5.79 -5.31
C PHE A 29 -3.24 6.83 -5.16
N PHE A 30 -2.86 8.04 -4.78
CA PHE A 30 -3.77 9.13 -4.45
C PHE A 30 -3.44 10.41 -5.22
N ALA A 31 -4.33 11.38 -5.13
CA ALA A 31 -4.12 12.76 -5.60
C ALA A 31 -4.70 13.76 -4.59
N ASP A 32 -4.15 14.96 -4.49
CA ASP A 32 -4.58 15.94 -3.48
C ASP A 32 -5.99 16.48 -3.73
N TRP A 33 -6.36 16.60 -5.01
CA TRP A 33 -7.68 17.03 -5.47
C TRP A 33 -8.75 15.94 -5.34
N CYS A 34 -8.37 14.69 -5.08
CA CYS A 34 -9.27 13.55 -5.00
C CYS A 34 -10.01 13.50 -3.64
N SER A 35 -11.28 13.92 -3.62
CA SER A 35 -12.10 13.90 -2.40
C SER A 35 -12.28 12.49 -1.81
N PRO A 36 -12.54 11.42 -2.61
CA PRO A 36 -12.62 10.06 -2.08
C PRO A 36 -11.30 9.60 -1.43
N CYS A 37 -10.15 10.06 -1.93
CA CYS A 37 -8.84 9.75 -1.36
C CYS A 37 -8.70 10.32 0.06
N ARG A 38 -9.19 11.54 0.30
CA ARG A 38 -9.18 12.15 1.64
C ARG A 38 -10.06 11.38 2.63
N ALA A 39 -11.18 10.81 2.16
CA ALA A 39 -12.08 10.02 3.02
C ALA A 39 -11.45 8.69 3.46
N ILE A 40 -10.69 8.02 2.58
CA ILE A 40 -10.10 6.71 2.87
C ILE A 40 -8.71 6.80 3.53
N ALA A 41 -7.98 7.90 3.36
CA ALA A 41 -6.66 8.13 3.97
C ALA A 41 -6.57 7.79 5.47
N PRO A 42 -7.50 8.21 6.37
CA PRO A 42 -7.43 7.83 7.79
C PRO A 42 -7.66 6.34 8.03
N VAL A 43 -8.38 5.64 7.15
CA VAL A 43 -8.54 4.18 7.22
C VAL A 43 -7.22 3.52 6.85
N PHE A 44 -6.59 3.93 5.75
CA PHE A 44 -5.29 3.42 5.33
C PHE A 44 -4.21 3.62 6.41
N ALA A 45 -4.17 4.79 7.05
CA ALA A 45 -3.26 5.08 8.17
C ALA A 45 -3.50 4.18 9.40
N GLN A 46 -4.76 3.90 9.74
CA GLN A 46 -5.06 2.97 10.83
C GLN A 46 -4.64 1.53 10.50
N LEU A 47 -4.81 1.10 9.25
CA LEU A 47 -4.38 -0.22 8.81
C LEU A 47 -2.86 -0.34 8.83
N ALA A 48 -2.14 0.68 8.37
CA ALA A 48 -0.68 0.76 8.48
C ALA A 48 -0.23 0.65 9.94
N ALA A 49 -0.80 1.44 10.84
CA ALA A 49 -0.45 1.40 12.25
C ALA A 49 -0.69 0.03 12.92
N ARG A 50 -1.67 -0.75 12.44
CA ARG A 50 -2.03 -2.06 13.01
C ARG A 50 -1.25 -3.22 12.39
N HIS A 51 -0.96 -3.16 11.10
CA HIS A 51 -0.47 -4.30 10.34
C HIS A 51 0.97 -4.13 9.84
N SER A 52 1.56 -2.94 9.90
CA SER A 52 2.97 -2.77 9.54
C SER A 52 3.86 -3.66 10.42
N VAL A 53 4.75 -4.40 9.77
CA VAL A 53 5.73 -5.27 10.42
C VAL A 53 7.06 -5.03 9.72
N ASP A 54 8.05 -4.51 10.44
CA ASP A 54 9.34 -4.12 9.85
C ASP A 54 9.99 -5.30 9.12
N GLY A 55 10.40 -5.07 7.87
CA GLY A 55 10.97 -6.10 6.99
C GLY A 55 9.96 -7.06 6.36
N GLN A 56 8.69 -7.02 6.78
CA GLN A 56 7.65 -7.92 6.30
C GLN A 56 6.50 -7.20 5.60
N LEU A 57 5.86 -6.21 6.21
CA LEU A 57 4.75 -5.47 5.60
C LEU A 57 4.94 -3.97 5.81
N ALA A 58 5.07 -3.24 4.70
CA ALA A 58 5.10 -1.79 4.66
C ALA A 58 3.88 -1.21 3.93
N PHE A 59 3.52 0.01 4.31
CA PHE A 59 2.44 0.79 3.69
C PHE A 59 3.05 2.04 3.07
N ALA A 60 2.66 2.33 1.83
CA ALA A 60 3.19 3.45 1.06
C ALA A 60 2.08 4.26 0.41
N LYS A 61 2.34 5.55 0.22
CA LYS A 61 1.48 6.46 -0.53
C LYS A 61 2.26 7.06 -1.68
N VAL A 62 1.66 7.06 -2.86
CA VAL A 62 2.22 7.63 -4.09
C VAL A 62 1.25 8.69 -4.59
N ASN A 63 1.69 9.94 -4.64
CA ASN A 63 0.91 11.00 -5.30
C ASN A 63 1.10 10.89 -6.81
N VAL A 64 0.03 10.57 -7.54
CA VAL A 64 0.07 10.36 -8.99
C VAL A 64 0.44 11.60 -9.78
N ASP A 65 0.22 12.80 -9.23
CA ASP A 65 0.57 14.06 -9.89
C ASP A 65 2.07 14.35 -9.80
N HIS A 66 2.72 13.89 -8.71
CA HIS A 66 4.14 14.11 -8.44
C HIS A 66 5.02 13.00 -9.03
N VAL A 67 4.57 11.75 -8.96
CA VAL A 67 5.34 10.56 -9.37
C VAL A 67 4.64 9.85 -10.53
N ARG A 68 4.49 10.60 -11.64
CA ARG A 68 3.68 10.20 -12.81
C ARG A 68 4.21 8.96 -13.51
N ASP A 69 5.52 8.78 -13.53
CA ASP A 69 6.19 7.61 -14.09
C ASP A 69 5.79 6.33 -13.36
N VAL A 70 5.79 6.34 -12.03
CA VAL A 70 5.37 5.21 -11.20
C VAL A 70 3.89 4.91 -11.39
N ALA A 71 3.03 5.94 -11.40
CA ALA A 71 1.60 5.78 -11.66
C ALA A 71 1.34 5.14 -13.04
N ALA A 72 2.06 5.59 -14.07
CA ALA A 72 1.96 5.06 -15.42
C ALA A 72 2.45 3.61 -15.53
N GLN A 73 3.59 3.28 -14.90
CA GLN A 73 4.15 1.92 -14.86
C GLN A 73 3.14 0.92 -14.26
N HIS A 74 2.42 1.33 -13.22
CA HIS A 74 1.41 0.53 -12.55
C HIS A 74 0.00 0.67 -13.14
N ARG A 75 -0.14 1.38 -14.28
CA ARG A 75 -1.40 1.57 -15.02
C ARG A 75 -2.54 2.12 -14.14
N VAL A 76 -2.22 3.06 -13.26
CA VAL A 76 -3.22 3.70 -12.40
C VAL A 76 -4.02 4.69 -13.23
N THR A 77 -5.32 4.41 -13.37
CA THR A 77 -6.25 5.24 -14.16
C THR A 77 -7.34 5.92 -13.32
N ALA A 78 -7.44 5.57 -12.04
CA ALA A 78 -8.44 6.10 -11.12
C ALA A 78 -7.82 6.23 -9.72
N MET A 79 -8.30 7.20 -8.94
CA MET A 79 -7.84 7.41 -7.57
C MET A 79 -9.03 7.42 -6.60
N PRO A 80 -8.89 6.84 -5.40
CA PRO A 80 -7.71 6.09 -4.94
C PRO A 80 -7.63 4.72 -5.63
N THR A 81 -6.42 4.24 -5.88
CA THR A 81 -6.18 2.84 -6.27
C THR A 81 -5.18 2.23 -5.31
N PHE A 82 -5.54 1.10 -4.72
CA PHE A 82 -4.65 0.34 -3.85
C PHE A 82 -4.11 -0.86 -4.61
N LEU A 83 -2.79 -0.97 -4.66
CA LEU A 83 -2.06 -2.10 -5.22
C LEU A 83 -1.27 -2.80 -4.13
N PHE A 84 -1.10 -4.11 -4.28
CA PHE A 84 -0.40 -4.94 -3.33
C PHE A 84 0.76 -5.66 -4.00
N PHE A 85 1.88 -5.72 -3.30
CA PHE A 85 3.11 -6.31 -3.80
C PHE A 85 3.62 -7.35 -2.82
N LYS A 86 4.23 -8.39 -3.37
CA LYS A 86 5.02 -9.38 -2.66
C LYS A 86 6.36 -9.52 -3.36
N GLU A 87 7.46 -9.30 -2.63
CA GLU A 87 8.83 -9.41 -3.15
C GLU A 87 9.01 -8.58 -4.44
N GLY A 88 8.49 -7.35 -4.43
CA GLY A 88 8.49 -6.42 -5.56
C GLY A 88 7.56 -6.76 -6.72
N ARG A 89 6.79 -7.85 -6.66
CA ARG A 89 5.84 -8.25 -7.70
C ARG A 89 4.41 -7.95 -7.29
N GLN A 90 3.63 -7.35 -8.18
CA GLN A 90 2.21 -7.11 -7.93
C GLN A 90 1.47 -8.43 -7.77
N VAL A 91 0.61 -8.52 -6.75
CA VAL A 91 -0.18 -9.71 -6.42
C VAL A 91 -1.64 -9.36 -6.21
N ALA A 92 -2.52 -10.34 -6.44
CA ALA A 92 -3.91 -10.22 -6.09
C ALA A 92 -4.13 -10.58 -4.61
N VAL A 93 -4.89 -9.76 -3.90
CA VAL A 93 -5.32 -10.02 -2.52
C VAL A 93 -6.82 -10.20 -2.53
N ASN A 94 -7.30 -11.28 -1.92
CA ASN A 94 -8.72 -11.66 -1.92
C ASN A 94 -9.36 -11.73 -3.33
N GLY A 95 -8.58 -12.14 -4.34
CA GLY A 95 -9.03 -12.24 -5.72
C GLY A 95 -9.00 -10.92 -6.50
N GLN A 96 -8.55 -9.82 -5.88
CA GLN A 96 -8.46 -8.51 -6.52
C GLN A 96 -7.01 -8.09 -6.75
N ALA A 97 -6.67 -7.82 -8.02
CA ALA A 97 -5.36 -7.32 -8.42
C ALA A 97 -5.16 -5.82 -8.09
N ALA A 98 -6.26 -5.10 -7.91
CA ALA A 98 -6.32 -3.70 -7.52
C ALA A 98 -7.66 -3.45 -6.80
N ILE A 99 -7.66 -2.54 -5.82
CA ILE A 99 -8.88 -2.02 -5.21
C ILE A 99 -9.00 -0.57 -5.66
N GLN A 100 -10.03 -0.26 -6.43
CA GLN A 100 -10.29 1.10 -6.91
C GLN A 100 -11.43 1.73 -6.12
N GLY A 101 -11.27 3.01 -5.78
CA GLY A 101 -12.26 3.76 -5.01
C GLY A 101 -12.07 3.64 -3.49
N ALA A 102 -12.81 4.48 -2.76
CA ALA A 102 -12.77 4.55 -1.31
C ALA A 102 -13.61 3.42 -0.68
N ASP A 103 -13.14 2.17 -0.78
CA ASP A 103 -13.78 1.00 -0.19
C ASP A 103 -13.03 0.52 1.07
N PRO A 104 -13.45 0.95 2.28
CA PRO A 104 -12.77 0.59 3.52
C PRO A 104 -12.92 -0.89 3.89
N ARG A 105 -13.99 -1.56 3.43
CA ARG A 105 -14.25 -2.97 3.78
C ARG A 105 -13.27 -3.86 3.05
N THR A 106 -13.17 -3.66 1.74
CA THR A 106 -12.29 -4.44 0.89
C THR A 106 -10.82 -4.15 1.19
N LEU A 107 -10.48 -2.87 1.42
CA LEU A 107 -9.14 -2.47 1.83
C LEU A 107 -8.76 -3.08 3.19
N GLY A 108 -9.67 -3.06 4.17
CA GLY A 108 -9.46 -3.66 5.49
C GLY A 108 -9.20 -5.17 5.40
N ALA A 109 -10.04 -5.91 4.65
CA ALA A 109 -9.88 -7.35 4.47
C ALA A 109 -8.55 -7.72 3.76
N ALA A 110 -8.08 -6.86 2.84
CA ALA A 110 -6.79 -7.05 2.18
C ALA A 110 -5.62 -6.81 3.15
N ALA A 111 -5.68 -5.73 3.94
CA ALA A 111 -4.67 -5.40 4.94
C ALA A 111 -4.59 -6.45 6.07
N GLU A 112 -5.73 -6.95 6.56
CA GLU A 112 -5.77 -8.04 7.56
C GLU A 112 -5.09 -9.31 7.04
N LYS A 113 -5.38 -9.69 5.78
CA LYS A 113 -4.76 -10.85 5.16
C LYS A 113 -3.24 -10.69 5.02
N LEU A 114 -2.79 -9.53 4.52
CA LEU A 114 -1.36 -9.26 4.39
C LEU A 114 -0.69 -9.21 5.75
N GLY A 115 -1.31 -8.58 6.74
CA GLY A 115 -0.82 -8.52 8.13
C GLY A 115 -0.65 -9.91 8.73
N GLY A 116 -1.64 -10.79 8.59
CA GLY A 116 -1.54 -12.18 9.07
C GLY A 116 -0.42 -12.97 8.37
N LEU A 117 -0.24 -12.79 7.05
CA LEU A 117 0.86 -13.40 6.31
C LEU A 117 2.23 -12.85 6.72
N ALA A 118 2.32 -11.55 6.98
CA ALA A 118 3.53 -10.87 7.42
C ALA A 118 3.95 -11.31 8.82
N GLN A 119 3.01 -11.38 9.77
CA GLN A 119 3.25 -11.89 11.12
C GLN A 119 3.70 -13.35 11.12
N LYS A 120 3.05 -14.19 10.32
CA LYS A 120 3.44 -15.60 10.19
C LYS A 120 4.87 -15.73 9.67
N ARG A 121 5.24 -14.97 8.63
CA ARG A 121 6.62 -14.96 8.12
C ARG A 121 7.63 -14.41 9.13
N ALA A 122 7.29 -13.34 9.84
CA ALA A 122 8.14 -12.81 10.91
C ALA A 122 8.40 -13.85 12.01
N ALA A 123 7.39 -14.66 12.35
CA ALA A 123 7.52 -15.72 13.34
C ALA A 123 8.34 -16.93 12.85
N GLU A 124 8.25 -17.27 11.56
CA GLU A 124 9.01 -18.37 10.94
C GLU A 124 10.49 -18.03 10.70
N ALA A 125 10.82 -16.74 10.58
CA ALA A 125 12.19 -16.26 10.35
C ALA A 125 13.03 -16.10 11.64
N LYS A 126 12.47 -16.48 12.80
CA LYS A 126 13.08 -16.38 14.12
C LYS A 126 13.37 -17.76 14.69
#